data_AF-A0A3D2I8G5-F1
#
_entry.id   AF-A0A3D2I8G5-F1
#
_cell.length_a   1.000
_cell.length_b   1.000
_cell.length_c   1.000
_cell.angle_alpha   90.00
_cell.angle_beta   90.00
_cell.angle_gamma   90.00
#
_symmetry.space_group_name_H-M   'P 1'
#
loop_
_entity.id
_entity.type
_entity.pdbx_description
1 polymer ?
#
loop_
_entity_poly.entity_id
_entity_poly.type
_entity_poly.pdbx_seq_one_letter_code
_entity_poly.pdbx_strand_id
1 'polypeptide(L)'
;MCSIMGYCSGDADFSLFKAGFDKTLSRGPDDSRIVDTGHGLLGFHRLSIMGLEPSGMQPFALDGSYVVCNGEIYGFEALKRELLAKGYSFRSESDCEVLLPLYREHGTDMFRMLDAEFALILYDAQKQSFIAARDPIGIRPLYYGYDDAGAIVFASEPKNLVGICGKIMPFPPGHYYADGKFVCYRDITAVKEVCRDDVDTVCANIHKKLVAGIRKRLVADAKVGFLLSGGLDSSLVCAVAQRCSDKPIRTFAIGMSEDAIDLKYAREVADYIGSDHTEVYMTPDEVRSSLETVIELLGTYDITTIRA
;
A
#
# COMPACT_ATOMS: atom_id res chain seq x y z
N MET A 1 5.87 -6.09 0.89
CA MET A 1 4.55 -5.43 0.98
C MET A 1 3.50 -6.48 0.74
N CYS A 2 2.32 -6.46 1.35
CA CYS A 2 1.33 -7.50 1.06
C CYS A 2 0.91 -7.57 -0.43
N SER A 3 0.27 -8.67 -0.82
CA SER A 3 -0.40 -8.83 -2.12
C SER A 3 -1.84 -9.26 -1.91
N ILE A 4 -2.75 -8.68 -2.69
CA ILE A 4 -4.17 -9.04 -2.73
C ILE A 4 -4.58 -9.45 -4.13
N MET A 5 -5.51 -10.40 -4.21
CA MET A 5 -6.17 -10.80 -5.46
C MET A 5 -7.62 -11.19 -5.20
N GLY A 6 -8.52 -10.85 -6.11
CA GLY A 6 -9.93 -11.18 -6.02
C GLY A 6 -10.49 -11.58 -7.38
N TYR A 7 -11.18 -12.71 -7.47
CA TYR A 7 -11.86 -13.18 -8.67
C TYR A 7 -13.35 -13.25 -8.38
N CYS A 8 -14.09 -12.28 -8.90
CA CYS A 8 -15.48 -12.00 -8.52
C CYS A 8 -16.48 -12.82 -9.35
N SER A 9 -16.32 -14.15 -9.35
CA SER A 9 -17.21 -15.11 -10.02
C SER A 9 -17.44 -16.34 -9.14
N GLY A 10 -18.70 -16.79 -9.01
CA GLY A 10 -19.01 -18.05 -8.31
C GLY A 10 -18.43 -19.29 -9.01
N ASP A 11 -18.14 -19.19 -10.31
CA ASP A 11 -17.52 -20.24 -11.12
C ASP A 11 -16.01 -20.01 -11.31
N ALA A 12 -15.37 -19.21 -10.44
CA ALA A 12 -13.96 -18.91 -10.53
C ALA A 12 -13.09 -20.18 -10.47
N ASP A 13 -12.28 -20.41 -11.50
CA ASP A 13 -11.32 -21.53 -11.52
C ASP A 13 -10.22 -21.30 -10.47
N PHE A 14 -10.25 -22.11 -9.41
CA PHE A 14 -9.29 -22.05 -8.32
C PHE A 14 -7.85 -22.29 -8.77
N SER A 15 -7.61 -23.20 -9.71
CA SER A 15 -6.26 -23.52 -10.18
C SER A 15 -5.68 -22.35 -10.97
N LEU A 16 -6.50 -21.73 -11.83
CA LEU A 16 -6.14 -20.54 -12.57
C LEU A 16 -5.90 -19.34 -11.64
N PHE A 17 -6.78 -19.13 -10.65
CA PHE A 17 -6.62 -18.13 -9.61
C PHE A 17 -5.29 -18.30 -8.87
N LYS A 18 -5.02 -19.52 -8.39
CA LYS A 18 -3.82 -19.82 -7.61
C LYS A 18 -2.54 -19.61 -8.44
N ALA A 19 -2.52 -20.02 -9.71
CA ALA A 19 -1.38 -19.81 -10.59
C ALA A 19 -1.05 -18.32 -10.80
N GLY A 20 -2.09 -17.47 -10.94
CA GLY A 20 -1.91 -16.03 -10.99
C GLY A 20 -1.47 -15.43 -9.64
N PHE A 21 -2.10 -15.86 -8.55
CA PHE A 21 -1.85 -15.37 -7.21
C PHE A 21 -0.42 -15.66 -6.72
N ASP A 22 0.10 -16.86 -6.97
CA ASP A 22 1.43 -17.31 -6.53
C ASP A 22 2.58 -16.48 -7.16
N LYS A 23 2.35 -15.81 -8.30
CA LYS A 23 3.35 -14.92 -8.94
C LYS A 23 3.78 -13.74 -8.07
N THR A 24 3.06 -13.48 -6.98
CA THR A 24 3.36 -12.40 -6.02
C THR A 24 3.66 -12.88 -4.61
N LEU A 25 4.04 -14.16 -4.43
CA LEU A 25 4.52 -14.67 -3.14
C LEU A 25 5.68 -13.84 -2.58
N SER A 26 6.56 -13.33 -3.45
CA SER A 26 7.69 -12.48 -3.06
C SER A 26 7.30 -11.19 -2.33
N ARG A 27 6.07 -10.69 -2.55
CA ARG A 27 5.55 -9.49 -1.89
C ARG A 27 5.26 -9.77 -0.40
N GLY A 28 4.55 -10.86 -0.13
CA GLY A 28 4.12 -11.28 1.19
C GLY A 28 4.64 -12.67 1.55
N PRO A 29 5.93 -12.78 1.93
CA PRO A 29 6.59 -14.07 2.13
C PRO A 29 6.23 -14.77 3.45
N ASP A 30 5.53 -14.11 4.38
CA ASP A 30 5.34 -14.63 5.73
C ASP A 30 4.22 -15.66 5.83
N ASP A 31 3.11 -15.44 5.13
CA ASP A 31 1.94 -16.32 5.13
C ASP A 31 1.04 -16.06 3.91
N SER A 32 0.21 -17.04 3.55
CA SER A 32 -0.71 -16.97 2.41
C SER A 32 -2.05 -17.63 2.72
N ARG A 33 -3.15 -16.98 2.32
CA ARG A 33 -4.50 -17.51 2.51
C ARG A 33 -5.40 -17.16 1.33
N ILE A 34 -6.23 -18.12 0.95
CA ILE A 34 -7.32 -17.95 -0.01
C ILE A 34 -8.62 -18.35 0.69
N VAL A 35 -9.67 -17.55 0.49
CA VAL A 35 -11.03 -17.86 0.94
C VAL A 35 -11.93 -17.91 -0.29
N ASP A 36 -12.75 -18.96 -0.35
CA ASP A 36 -13.90 -19.04 -1.24
C ASP A 36 -15.13 -18.47 -0.52
N THR A 37 -15.74 -17.47 -1.12
CA THR A 37 -16.94 -16.78 -0.60
C THR A 37 -18.25 -17.43 -1.07
N GLY A 38 -18.17 -18.43 -1.96
CA GLY A 38 -19.29 -18.99 -2.71
C GLY A 38 -19.69 -18.13 -3.93
N HIS A 39 -19.20 -16.91 -4.02
CA HIS A 39 -19.46 -15.96 -5.11
C HIS A 39 -18.16 -15.48 -5.79
N GLY A 40 -17.02 -16.03 -5.38
CA GLY A 40 -15.69 -15.61 -5.81
C GLY A 40 -14.60 -15.92 -4.79
N LEU A 41 -13.36 -15.76 -5.23
CA LEU A 41 -12.16 -16.06 -4.45
C LEU A 41 -11.49 -14.77 -3.98
N LEU A 42 -11.01 -14.75 -2.74
CA LEU A 42 -10.15 -13.70 -2.19
C LEU A 42 -8.84 -14.28 -1.68
N GLY A 43 -7.72 -13.74 -2.14
CA GLY A 43 -6.37 -14.17 -1.77
C GLY A 43 -5.57 -13.05 -1.12
N PHE A 44 -4.78 -13.40 -0.12
CA PHE A 44 -3.85 -12.49 0.57
C PHE A 44 -2.49 -13.15 0.83
N HIS A 45 -1.41 -12.52 0.36
CA HIS A 45 -0.02 -12.81 0.76
C HIS A 45 0.42 -11.76 1.75
N ARG A 46 0.90 -12.18 2.91
CA ARG A 46 1.19 -11.30 4.05
C ARG A 46 2.67 -10.96 4.16
N LEU A 47 2.95 -9.67 4.32
CA LEU A 47 4.16 -9.19 4.99
C LEU A 47 3.72 -8.54 6.31
N SER A 48 4.22 -9.05 7.42
CA SER A 48 3.79 -8.68 8.77
C SER A 48 4.52 -7.40 9.20
N ILE A 49 3.84 -6.26 9.13
CA ILE A 49 4.36 -4.94 9.53
C ILE A 49 3.70 -4.46 10.84
N MET A 50 2.37 -4.44 10.86
CA MET A 50 1.53 -4.16 12.03
C MET A 50 0.84 -5.44 12.52
N GLY A 51 0.82 -5.66 13.84
CA GLY A 51 0.20 -6.82 14.47
C GLY A 51 0.87 -8.12 14.06
N LEU A 52 2.10 -8.37 14.51
CA LEU A 52 2.96 -9.50 14.08
C LEU A 52 2.40 -10.89 14.37
N GLU A 53 1.32 -10.98 15.14
CA GLU A 53 0.66 -12.23 15.46
C GLU A 53 -0.10 -12.83 14.25
N PRO A 54 -0.33 -14.16 14.24
CA PRO A 54 -1.16 -14.82 13.23
C PRO A 54 -2.60 -14.29 13.14
N SER A 55 -3.08 -13.63 14.20
CA SER A 55 -4.41 -13.01 14.26
C SER A 55 -4.59 -11.88 13.23
N GLY A 56 -3.50 -11.21 12.81
CA GLY A 56 -3.52 -10.19 11.76
C GLY A 56 -3.55 -10.74 10.32
N MET A 57 -3.68 -12.07 10.14
CA MET A 57 -3.76 -12.68 8.82
C MET A 57 -5.13 -12.47 8.17
N GLN A 58 -5.12 -12.07 6.90
CA GLN A 58 -6.32 -11.78 6.11
C GLN A 58 -6.65 -12.96 5.17
N PRO A 59 -7.88 -13.07 4.61
CA PRO A 59 -9.01 -12.15 4.74
C PRO A 59 -9.55 -12.00 6.17
N PHE A 60 -9.85 -10.78 6.60
CA PHE A 60 -10.66 -10.56 7.81
C PHE A 60 -12.12 -10.90 7.51
N ALA A 61 -12.88 -11.33 8.52
CA ALA A 61 -14.26 -11.78 8.36
C ALA A 61 -15.20 -11.14 9.38
N LEU A 62 -16.41 -10.76 8.93
CA LEU A 62 -17.47 -10.21 9.78
C LEU A 62 -18.85 -10.55 9.18
N ASP A 63 -19.62 -11.39 9.87
CA ASP A 63 -20.95 -11.87 9.46
C ASP A 63 -21.02 -12.33 8.00
N GLY A 64 -20.09 -13.20 7.62
CA GLY A 64 -19.97 -13.76 6.27
C GLY A 64 -19.33 -12.83 5.24
N SER A 65 -19.12 -11.55 5.54
CA SER A 65 -18.38 -10.63 4.69
C SER A 65 -16.88 -10.79 4.91
N TYR A 66 -16.08 -10.53 3.88
CA TYR A 66 -14.63 -10.68 3.91
C TYR A 66 -13.92 -9.45 3.35
N VAL A 67 -12.73 -9.12 3.87
CA VAL A 67 -11.89 -8.06 3.30
C VAL A 67 -10.43 -8.47 3.26
N VAL A 68 -9.76 -8.12 2.16
CA VAL A 68 -8.30 -8.11 2.04
C VAL A 68 -7.83 -6.70 1.71
N CYS A 69 -6.73 -6.28 2.32
CA CYS A 69 -6.16 -4.95 2.22
C CYS A 69 -4.63 -5.03 2.22
N ASN A 70 -4.01 -4.53 1.16
CA ASN A 70 -2.61 -4.17 1.12
C ASN A 70 -2.51 -2.67 1.41
N GLY A 71 -2.25 -2.31 2.67
CA GLY A 71 -2.26 -0.92 3.10
C GLY A 71 -1.89 -0.73 4.56
N GLU A 72 -1.85 0.54 4.97
CA GLU A 72 -1.65 1.02 6.33
C GLU A 72 -2.70 2.09 6.62
N ILE A 73 -3.56 1.86 7.61
CA ILE A 73 -4.60 2.79 8.06
C ILE A 73 -4.05 3.63 9.22
N TYR A 74 -3.67 4.88 8.96
CA TYR A 74 -3.05 5.73 9.98
C TYR A 74 -4.07 6.20 11.02
N GLY A 75 -3.68 6.19 12.30
CA GLY A 75 -4.53 6.64 13.41
C GLY A 75 -5.79 5.79 13.64
N PHE A 76 -5.75 4.52 13.22
CA PHE A 76 -6.86 3.59 13.34
C PHE A 76 -7.31 3.35 14.79
N GLU A 77 -6.49 3.65 15.79
CA GLU A 77 -6.81 3.44 17.21
C GLU A 77 -7.98 4.32 17.66
N ALA A 78 -8.14 5.51 17.09
CA ALA A 78 -9.31 6.35 17.32
C ALA A 78 -10.57 5.69 16.74
N LEU A 79 -10.51 5.24 15.48
CA LEU A 79 -11.60 4.54 14.80
C LEU A 79 -11.98 3.25 15.55
N LYS A 80 -10.98 2.47 15.96
CA LYS A 80 -11.18 1.23 16.73
C LYS A 80 -11.90 1.49 18.05
N ARG A 81 -11.54 2.56 18.79
CA ARG A 81 -12.24 2.94 20.04
C ARG A 81 -13.70 3.33 19.80
N GLU A 82 -13.98 4.08 18.74
CA GLU A 82 -15.36 4.44 18.37
C GLU A 82 -16.18 3.19 18.02
N LEU A 83 -15.60 2.26 17.28
CA LEU A 83 -16.26 1.00 16.90
C LEU A 83 -16.45 0.07 18.11
N LEU A 84 -15.49 -0.02 19.03
CA LEU A 84 -15.65 -0.75 20.29
C LEU A 84 -16.83 -0.19 21.11
N ALA A 85 -16.99 1.14 21.18
CA ALA A 85 -18.11 1.78 21.87
C ALA A 85 -19.48 1.48 21.21
N LYS A 86 -19.49 1.15 19.92
CA LYS A 86 -20.68 0.68 19.18
C LYS A 86 -20.93 -0.82 19.31
N GLY A 87 -20.07 -1.56 20.02
CA GLY A 87 -20.25 -2.99 20.29
C GLY A 87 -19.54 -3.93 19.32
N TYR A 88 -18.68 -3.43 18.44
CA TYR A 88 -17.81 -4.30 17.63
C TYR A 88 -16.75 -4.97 18.50
N SER A 89 -16.30 -6.15 18.08
CA SER A 89 -15.18 -6.87 18.70
C SER A 89 -14.07 -7.08 17.68
N PHE A 90 -12.83 -7.05 18.14
CA PHE A 90 -11.63 -7.20 17.31
C PHE A 90 -10.78 -8.33 17.86
N ARG A 91 -10.15 -9.10 16.98
CA ARG A 91 -9.35 -10.28 17.32
C ARG A 91 -7.86 -10.07 17.06
N SER A 92 -7.49 -8.97 16.41
CA SER A 92 -6.12 -8.62 16.08
C SER A 92 -5.79 -7.17 16.45
N GLU A 93 -4.51 -6.84 16.35
CA GLU A 93 -4.00 -5.48 16.44
C GLU A 93 -3.75 -4.86 15.06
N SER A 94 -4.13 -5.55 13.97
CA SER A 94 -4.01 -5.00 12.63
C SER A 94 -4.94 -3.79 12.47
N ASP A 95 -4.36 -2.73 11.93
CA ASP A 95 -5.01 -1.52 11.44
C ASP A 95 -6.13 -1.83 10.42
N CYS A 96 -5.94 -2.85 9.58
CA CYS A 96 -6.89 -3.20 8.53
C CYS A 96 -8.15 -3.94 9.05
N GLU A 97 -8.18 -4.42 10.30
CA GLU A 97 -9.36 -5.12 10.86
C GLU A 97 -10.55 -4.16 11.05
N VAL A 98 -10.31 -2.84 11.12
CA VAL A 98 -11.39 -1.84 11.24
C VAL A 98 -12.22 -1.66 9.96
N LEU A 99 -11.75 -2.18 8.81
CA LEU A 99 -12.37 -1.91 7.51
C LEU A 99 -13.79 -2.49 7.37
N LEU A 100 -14.04 -3.72 7.83
CA LEU A 100 -15.38 -4.33 7.76
C LEU A 100 -16.39 -3.64 8.68
N PRO A 101 -16.07 -3.35 9.97
CA PRO A 101 -16.92 -2.52 10.81
C PRO A 101 -17.19 -1.13 10.21
N LEU A 102 -16.17 -0.45 9.65
CA LEU A 102 -16.37 0.85 9.01
C LEU A 102 -17.30 0.77 7.79
N TYR A 103 -17.12 -0.24 6.95
CA TYR A 103 -18.01 -0.48 5.81
C TYR A 103 -19.45 -0.72 6.26
N ARG A 104 -19.66 -1.44 7.36
CA ARG A 104 -21.01 -1.66 7.89
C ARG A 104 -21.69 -0.37 8.35
N GLU A 105 -20.94 0.51 9.02
CA GLU A 105 -21.46 1.76 9.55
C GLU A 105 -21.67 2.83 8.48
N HIS A 106 -20.80 2.87 7.46
CA HIS A 106 -20.69 4.00 6.55
C HIS A 106 -20.79 3.62 5.07
N GLY A 107 -20.90 2.33 4.74
CA GLY A 107 -20.84 1.85 3.37
C GLY A 107 -19.56 2.33 2.66
N THR A 108 -19.69 2.71 1.39
CA THR A 108 -18.56 3.21 0.58
C THR A 108 -18.10 4.62 0.97
N ASP A 109 -18.84 5.36 1.81
CA ASP A 109 -18.39 6.66 2.31
C ASP A 109 -17.16 6.54 3.21
N MET A 110 -16.91 5.34 3.77
CA MET A 110 -15.71 5.05 4.56
C MET A 110 -14.42 5.46 3.83
N PHE A 111 -14.34 5.31 2.51
CA PHE A 111 -13.11 5.58 1.75
C PHE A 111 -12.71 7.06 1.84
N ARG A 112 -13.67 7.98 1.99
CA ARG A 112 -13.38 9.41 2.18
C ARG A 112 -12.85 9.74 3.57
N MET A 113 -13.15 8.88 4.54
CA MET A 113 -12.77 9.04 5.94
C MET A 113 -11.35 8.54 6.23
N LEU A 114 -10.83 7.62 5.40
CA LEU A 114 -9.52 7.01 5.61
C LEU A 114 -8.38 8.00 5.31
N ASP A 115 -7.53 8.19 6.32
CA ASP A 115 -6.17 8.70 6.18
C ASP A 115 -5.24 7.50 6.11
N ALA A 116 -4.99 7.02 4.90
CA ALA A 116 -4.37 5.73 4.67
C ALA A 116 -3.70 5.67 3.30
N GLU A 117 -2.77 4.73 3.16
CA GLU A 117 -2.35 4.18 1.87
C GLU A 117 -2.90 2.76 1.77
N PHE A 118 -3.61 2.42 0.71
CA PHE A 118 -4.31 1.14 0.63
C PHE A 118 -4.73 0.77 -0.80
N ALA A 119 -4.72 -0.53 -1.04
CA ALA A 119 -5.54 -1.18 -2.04
C ALA A 119 -6.32 -2.28 -1.31
N LEU A 120 -7.63 -2.38 -1.53
CA LEU A 120 -8.46 -3.38 -0.86
C LEU A 120 -9.51 -3.99 -1.79
N ILE A 121 -9.94 -5.20 -1.43
CA ILE A 121 -11.07 -5.90 -2.03
C ILE A 121 -11.92 -6.45 -0.89
N LEU A 122 -13.21 -6.16 -0.94
CA LEU A 122 -14.21 -6.52 0.06
C LEU A 122 -15.32 -7.34 -0.62
N TYR A 123 -15.70 -8.45 -0.01
CA TYR A 123 -16.92 -9.18 -0.33
C TYR A 123 -17.99 -8.86 0.70
N ASP A 124 -19.13 -8.34 0.25
CA ASP A 124 -20.31 -8.05 1.06
C ASP A 124 -21.30 -9.22 0.96
N ALA A 125 -21.50 -9.96 2.04
CA ALA A 125 -22.37 -11.12 2.06
C ALA A 125 -23.86 -10.78 2.00
N GLN A 126 -24.27 -9.58 2.42
CA GLN A 126 -25.67 -9.18 2.35
C GLN A 126 -26.05 -8.82 0.90
N LYS A 127 -25.13 -8.20 0.17
CA LYS A 127 -25.32 -7.84 -1.24
C LYS A 127 -24.85 -8.91 -2.22
N GLN A 128 -24.12 -9.93 -1.74
CA GLN A 128 -23.47 -10.95 -2.56
C GLN A 128 -22.61 -10.34 -3.68
N SER A 129 -21.85 -9.29 -3.34
CA SER A 129 -21.15 -8.46 -4.30
C SER A 129 -19.75 -8.07 -3.82
N PHE A 130 -18.85 -7.81 -4.75
CA PHE A 130 -17.51 -7.35 -4.47
C PHE A 130 -17.37 -5.84 -4.64
N ILE A 131 -16.63 -5.23 -3.73
CA ILE A 131 -16.18 -3.85 -3.76
C ILE A 131 -14.65 -3.86 -3.80
N ALA A 132 -14.05 -2.96 -4.56
CA ALA A 132 -12.61 -2.74 -4.54
C ALA A 132 -12.31 -1.24 -4.45
N ALA A 133 -11.22 -0.85 -3.80
CA ALA A 133 -10.88 0.56 -3.68
C ALA A 133 -9.37 0.77 -3.58
N ARG A 134 -8.93 1.94 -4.02
CA ARG A 134 -7.53 2.36 -4.02
C ARG A 134 -7.38 3.74 -3.38
N ASP A 135 -6.29 3.96 -2.69
CA ASP A 135 -5.97 5.22 -2.02
C ASP A 135 -5.91 6.41 -3.01
N PRO A 136 -6.01 7.66 -2.50
CA PRO A 136 -6.26 8.85 -3.33
C PRO A 136 -5.23 9.13 -4.41
N ILE A 137 -3.98 8.70 -4.20
CA ILE A 137 -2.87 9.00 -5.11
C ILE A 137 -2.27 7.72 -5.72
N GLY A 138 -2.75 6.56 -5.30
CA GLY A 138 -2.37 5.27 -5.85
C GLY A 138 -1.05 4.74 -5.30
N ILE A 139 -0.72 5.03 -4.04
CA ILE A 139 0.50 4.58 -3.37
C ILE A 139 0.58 3.05 -3.40
N ARG A 140 -0.50 2.37 -2.99
CA ARG A 140 -0.59 0.92 -3.07
C ARG A 140 -1.12 0.51 -4.45
N PRO A 141 -0.45 -0.41 -5.15
CA PRO A 141 -0.84 -0.78 -6.51
C PRO A 141 -2.09 -1.66 -6.50
N LEU A 142 -2.96 -1.43 -7.49
CA LEU A 142 -4.12 -2.27 -7.77
C LEU A 142 -4.42 -2.19 -9.27
N TYR A 143 -4.73 -3.34 -9.84
CA TYR A 143 -5.05 -3.56 -11.24
C TYR A 143 -6.34 -4.36 -11.35
N TYR A 144 -6.98 -4.28 -12.51
CA TYR A 144 -8.16 -5.07 -12.81
C TYR A 144 -8.21 -5.50 -14.26
N GLY A 145 -8.99 -6.53 -14.53
CA GLY A 145 -9.36 -6.98 -15.86
C GLY A 145 -10.67 -7.75 -15.82
N TYR A 146 -11.08 -8.27 -16.96
CA TYR A 146 -12.25 -9.13 -17.08
C TYR A 146 -11.83 -10.47 -17.69
N ASP A 147 -12.41 -11.56 -17.18
CA ASP A 147 -12.31 -12.87 -17.82
C ASP A 147 -13.17 -12.93 -19.11
N ASP A 148 -13.16 -14.09 -19.77
CA ASP A 148 -13.93 -14.31 -21.00
C ASP A 148 -15.46 -14.28 -20.78
N ALA A 149 -15.92 -14.54 -19.55
CA ALA A 149 -17.34 -14.50 -19.16
C ALA A 149 -17.80 -13.10 -18.73
N GLY A 150 -16.88 -12.13 -18.62
CA GLY A 150 -17.15 -10.77 -18.18
C GLY A 150 -17.09 -10.55 -16.67
N ALA A 151 -16.65 -11.53 -15.88
CA ALA A 151 -16.41 -11.36 -14.46
C ALA A 151 -15.14 -10.53 -14.22
N ILE A 152 -15.21 -9.62 -13.25
CA ILE A 152 -14.09 -8.74 -12.91
C ILE A 152 -13.09 -9.47 -12.01
N VAL A 153 -11.80 -9.24 -12.26
CA VAL A 153 -10.69 -9.77 -11.47
C VAL A 153 -9.79 -8.62 -11.06
N PHE A 154 -9.42 -8.55 -9.78
CA PHE A 154 -8.56 -7.53 -9.19
C PHE A 154 -7.26 -8.14 -8.68
N ALA A 155 -6.15 -7.42 -8.78
CA ALA A 155 -4.89 -7.85 -8.18
C ALA A 155 -3.92 -6.70 -7.89
N SER A 156 -2.95 -6.93 -6.99
CA SER A 156 -1.90 -5.95 -6.67
C SER A 156 -0.94 -5.68 -7.83
N GLU A 157 -0.64 -6.67 -8.66
CA GLU A 157 0.26 -6.53 -9.80
C GLU A 157 -0.36 -7.08 -11.09
N PRO A 158 -0.02 -6.52 -12.28
CA PRO A 158 -0.59 -6.97 -13.54
C PRO A 158 -0.24 -8.44 -13.84
N LYS A 159 0.93 -8.92 -13.40
CA LYS A 159 1.38 -10.30 -13.61
C LYS A 159 0.42 -11.34 -13.02
N ASN A 160 -0.33 -10.99 -11.96
CA ASN A 160 -1.33 -11.87 -11.36
C ASN A 160 -2.49 -12.16 -12.32
N LEU A 161 -2.81 -11.22 -13.22
CA LEU A 161 -3.97 -11.28 -14.10
C LEU A 161 -3.62 -11.86 -15.48
N VAL A 162 -2.33 -12.00 -15.80
CA VAL A 162 -1.87 -12.58 -17.06
C VAL A 162 -2.29 -14.05 -17.15
N GLY A 163 -3.05 -14.38 -18.20
CA GLY A 163 -3.65 -15.69 -18.44
C GLY A 163 -5.10 -15.81 -17.95
N ILE A 164 -5.59 -14.82 -17.19
CA ILE A 164 -6.98 -14.75 -16.72
C ILE A 164 -7.75 -13.68 -17.48
N CYS A 165 -7.13 -12.52 -17.67
CA CYS A 165 -7.77 -11.36 -18.30
C CYS A 165 -7.16 -11.08 -19.67
N GLY A 166 -8.02 -10.89 -20.68
CA GLY A 166 -7.56 -10.48 -22.02
C GLY A 166 -7.00 -9.05 -22.06
N LYS A 167 -7.52 -8.16 -21.22
CA LYS A 167 -7.03 -6.78 -21.06
C LYS A 167 -6.90 -6.44 -19.57
N ILE A 168 -5.73 -5.92 -19.20
CA ILE A 168 -5.39 -5.52 -17.82
C ILE A 168 -5.27 -4.00 -17.78
N MET A 169 -5.85 -3.38 -16.77
CA MET A 169 -5.91 -1.94 -16.59
C MET A 169 -5.49 -1.57 -15.16
N PRO A 170 -4.78 -0.45 -14.95
CA PRO A 170 -4.55 0.05 -13.61
C PRO A 170 -5.88 0.50 -12.98
N PHE A 171 -6.11 0.13 -11.73
CA PHE A 171 -7.25 0.62 -10.97
C PHE A 171 -7.04 2.12 -10.67
N PRO A 172 -8.01 3.00 -10.96
CA PRO A 172 -7.81 4.44 -10.85
C PRO A 172 -7.60 4.89 -9.39
N PRO A 173 -6.58 5.74 -9.09
CA PRO A 173 -6.39 6.32 -7.77
C PRO A 173 -7.60 7.11 -7.27
N GLY A 174 -7.89 7.07 -5.97
CA GLY A 174 -8.99 7.84 -5.38
C GLY A 174 -10.39 7.40 -5.83
N HIS A 175 -10.50 6.15 -6.30
CA HIS A 175 -11.76 5.54 -6.70
C HIS A 175 -12.08 4.29 -5.87
N TYR A 176 -13.36 3.94 -5.87
CA TYR A 176 -13.82 2.60 -5.55
C TYR A 176 -14.62 2.04 -6.73
N TYR A 177 -14.70 0.72 -6.81
CA TYR A 177 -15.57 -0.04 -7.69
C TYR A 177 -16.68 -0.66 -6.86
N ALA A 178 -17.94 -0.39 -7.22
CA ALA A 178 -19.12 -1.04 -6.65
C ALA A 178 -20.24 -1.04 -7.70
N ASP A 179 -21.10 -2.04 -7.69
CA ASP A 179 -22.29 -2.14 -8.56
C ASP A 179 -21.96 -1.93 -10.05
N GLY A 180 -20.84 -2.48 -10.51
CA GLY A 180 -20.41 -2.38 -11.91
C GLY A 180 -19.78 -1.04 -12.31
N LYS A 181 -19.52 -0.14 -11.36
CA LYS A 181 -19.08 1.24 -11.65
C LYS A 181 -17.88 1.65 -10.82
N PHE A 182 -16.98 2.40 -11.45
CA PHE A 182 -15.92 3.14 -10.77
C PHE A 182 -16.43 4.51 -10.34
N VAL A 183 -16.27 4.85 -9.07
CA VAL A 183 -16.70 6.12 -8.48
C VAL A 183 -15.51 6.80 -7.83
N CYS A 184 -15.20 8.03 -8.26
CA CYS A 184 -14.18 8.85 -7.64
C CYS A 184 -14.67 9.37 -6.29
N TYR A 185 -14.01 8.99 -5.20
CA TYR A 185 -14.33 9.48 -3.86
C TYR A 185 -13.41 10.62 -3.42
N ARG A 186 -12.19 10.70 -3.97
CA ARG A 186 -11.23 11.78 -3.69
C ARG A 186 -10.29 12.02 -4.86
N ASP A 187 -10.51 13.13 -5.56
CA ASP A 187 -9.56 13.70 -6.52
C ASP A 187 -8.70 14.76 -5.82
N ILE A 188 -7.41 14.46 -5.64
CA ILE A 188 -6.44 15.37 -5.01
C ILE A 188 -5.92 16.45 -5.97
N THR A 189 -6.13 16.29 -7.28
CA THR A 189 -5.68 17.23 -8.31
C THR A 189 -6.68 18.36 -8.52
N ALA A 190 -7.94 18.16 -8.08
CA ALA A 190 -8.98 19.15 -8.12
C ALA A 190 -8.66 20.35 -7.20
N VAL A 191 -8.32 21.48 -7.80
CA VAL A 191 -8.13 22.76 -7.09
C VAL A 191 -9.50 23.33 -6.73
N LYS A 192 -9.84 23.29 -5.44
CA LYS A 192 -11.11 23.84 -4.92
C LYS A 192 -11.01 25.31 -4.53
N GLU A 193 -9.85 25.71 -4.03
CA GLU A 193 -9.60 27.03 -3.47
C GLU A 193 -8.16 27.47 -3.75
N VAL A 194 -7.95 28.78 -3.85
CA VAL A 194 -6.62 29.38 -3.99
C VAL A 194 -6.21 29.99 -2.66
N CYS A 195 -5.09 29.52 -2.09
CA CYS A 195 -4.51 30.11 -0.89
C CYS A 195 -3.96 31.51 -1.19
N ARG A 196 -4.31 32.50 -0.35
CA ARG A 196 -3.85 33.90 -0.45
C ARG A 196 -3.05 34.35 0.78
N ASP A 197 -2.64 33.40 1.59
CA ASP A 197 -1.82 33.67 2.76
C ASP A 197 -0.44 34.19 2.32
N ASP A 198 0.24 34.92 3.20
CA ASP A 198 1.62 35.34 2.97
C ASP A 198 2.59 34.13 2.96
N VAL A 199 3.78 34.34 2.39
CA VAL A 199 4.77 33.28 2.19
C VAL A 199 5.20 32.63 3.50
N ASP A 200 5.33 33.39 4.59
CA ASP A 200 5.77 32.84 5.87
C ASP A 200 4.70 31.92 6.47
N THR A 201 3.43 32.34 6.39
CA THR A 201 2.28 31.52 6.79
C THR A 201 2.20 30.24 5.96
N VAL A 202 2.38 30.31 4.64
CA VAL A 202 2.39 29.14 3.75
C VAL A 202 3.52 28.17 4.12
N CYS A 203 4.74 28.68 4.29
CA CYS A 203 5.90 27.88 4.68
C CYS A 203 5.71 27.19 6.03
N ALA A 204 5.20 27.89 7.04
CA ALA A 204 4.90 27.33 8.35
C ALA A 204 3.84 26.22 8.26
N ASN A 205 2.80 26.42 7.44
CA ASN A 205 1.76 25.42 7.23
C ASN A 205 2.28 24.18 6.49
N ILE A 206 3.13 24.34 5.48
CA ILE A 206 3.80 23.22 4.79
C ILE A 206 4.66 22.44 5.78
N HIS A 207 5.50 23.12 6.55
CA HIS A 207 6.35 22.49 7.56
C HIS A 207 5.52 21.67 8.56
N LYS A 208 4.46 22.26 9.13
CA LYS A 208 3.56 21.59 10.07
C LYS A 208 2.93 20.33 9.47
N LYS A 209 2.42 20.41 8.23
CA LYS A 209 1.78 19.29 7.54
C LYS A 209 2.77 18.19 7.18
N LEU A 210 3.98 18.54 6.72
CA LEU A 210 5.05 17.59 6.43
C LEU A 210 5.46 16.81 7.70
N VAL A 211 5.72 17.52 8.80
CA VAL A 211 6.07 16.89 10.09
C VAL A 211 4.97 15.96 10.58
N ALA A 212 3.70 16.39 10.49
CA ALA A 212 2.57 15.54 10.86
C ALA A 212 2.42 14.30 9.95
N GLY A 213 2.68 14.45 8.66
CA GLY A 213 2.67 13.37 7.67
C GLY A 213 3.74 12.32 7.91
N ILE A 214 4.94 12.74 8.35
CA ILE A 214 6.04 11.84 8.71
C ILE A 214 5.74 11.14 10.03
N ARG A 215 5.36 11.87 11.08
CA ARG A 215 5.10 11.31 12.42
C ARG A 215 4.08 10.17 12.41
N LYS A 216 2.98 10.31 11.67
CA LYS A 216 1.95 9.26 11.60
C LYS A 216 2.44 7.98 10.91
N ARG A 217 3.50 8.06 10.10
CA ARG A 217 4.12 6.92 9.39
C ARG A 217 5.28 6.28 10.17
N LEU A 218 5.63 6.82 11.35
CA LEU A 218 6.64 6.23 12.24
C LEU A 218 6.06 5.16 13.17
N VAL A 219 4.73 5.04 13.24
CA VAL A 219 4.05 4.02 14.04
C VAL A 219 4.16 2.69 13.32
N ALA A 220 5.03 1.80 13.81
CA ALA A 220 5.24 0.45 13.28
C ALA A 220 5.65 -0.51 14.41
N ASP A 221 5.13 -1.74 14.40
CA ASP A 221 5.59 -2.80 15.32
C ASP A 221 6.94 -3.40 14.88
N ALA A 222 7.25 -3.27 13.59
CA ALA A 222 8.52 -3.69 12.99
C ALA A 222 9.60 -2.59 13.05
N LYS A 223 10.87 -2.99 12.83
CA LYS A 223 11.97 -2.03 12.71
C LYS A 223 11.81 -1.19 11.45
N VAL A 224 11.81 0.14 11.60
CA VAL A 224 11.72 1.09 10.48
C VAL A 224 13.12 1.45 9.99
N GLY A 225 13.32 1.38 8.67
CA GLY A 225 14.50 1.88 7.98
C GLY A 225 14.14 3.03 7.04
N PHE A 226 15.11 3.88 6.73
CA PHE A 226 14.92 5.07 5.91
C PHE A 226 15.86 5.06 4.71
N LEU A 227 15.34 5.44 3.54
CA LEU A 227 16.16 5.69 2.36
C LEU A 227 16.67 7.12 2.41
N LEU A 228 17.99 7.30 2.28
CA LEU A 228 18.67 8.60 2.36
C LEU A 228 19.57 8.77 1.13
N SER A 229 19.18 9.62 0.20
CA SER A 229 19.95 9.89 -1.02
C SER A 229 20.89 11.11 -0.91
N GLY A 230 20.79 11.88 0.18
CA GLY A 230 21.45 13.18 0.30
C GLY A 230 20.72 14.33 -0.42
N GLY A 231 19.71 14.02 -1.25
CA GLY A 231 18.79 15.00 -1.80
C GLY A 231 17.86 15.61 -0.74
N LEU A 232 17.28 16.78 -1.04
CA LEU A 232 16.48 17.55 -0.09
C LEU A 232 15.33 16.74 0.53
N ASP A 233 14.57 16.00 -0.28
CA ASP A 233 13.34 15.33 0.15
C ASP A 233 13.62 14.21 1.18
N SER A 234 14.52 13.29 0.83
CA SER A 234 14.92 12.19 1.72
C SER A 234 15.59 12.71 2.99
N SER A 235 16.36 13.79 2.89
CA SER A 235 17.02 14.44 4.03
C SER A 235 16.01 15.06 4.99
N LEU A 236 14.97 15.74 4.49
CA LEU A 236 13.90 16.28 5.31
C LEU A 236 13.14 15.18 6.05
N VAL A 237 12.82 14.08 5.37
CA VAL A 237 12.15 12.93 6.00
C VAL A 237 13.01 12.33 7.11
N CYS A 238 14.28 12.03 6.82
CA CYS A 238 15.21 11.44 7.78
C CYS A 238 15.47 12.36 8.98
N ALA A 239 15.64 13.67 8.75
CA ALA A 239 15.87 14.63 9.83
C ALA A 239 14.67 14.75 10.77
N VAL A 240 13.44 14.77 10.24
CA VAL A 240 12.22 14.79 11.07
C VAL A 240 12.06 13.46 11.81
N ALA A 241 12.31 12.33 11.15
CA ALA A 241 12.23 11.01 11.76
C ALA A 241 13.22 10.85 12.92
N GLN A 242 14.48 11.24 12.72
CA GLN A 242 15.50 11.22 13.76
C GLN A 242 15.14 12.11 14.95
N ARG A 243 14.54 13.28 14.74
CA ARG A 243 14.05 14.14 15.83
C ARG A 243 12.89 13.55 16.63
N CYS A 244 12.21 12.55 16.08
CA CYS A 244 11.13 11.84 16.77
C CYS A 244 11.62 10.53 17.43
N SER A 245 12.93 10.24 17.37
CA SER A 245 13.54 9.02 17.90
C SER A 245 14.66 9.37 18.89
N ASP A 246 14.64 8.72 20.05
CA ASP A 246 15.73 8.83 21.05
C ASP A 246 16.96 7.99 20.68
N LYS A 247 16.86 7.15 19.65
CA LYS A 247 17.94 6.30 19.13
C LYS A 247 18.30 6.70 17.70
N PRO A 248 19.54 6.45 17.25
CA PRO A 248 19.90 6.60 15.85
C PRO A 248 18.95 5.81 14.95
N ILE A 249 18.31 6.49 13.99
CA ILE A 249 17.51 5.82 12.96
C ILE A 249 18.44 5.08 12.01
N ARG A 250 17.95 4.00 11.39
CA ARG A 250 18.71 3.28 10.37
C ARG A 250 18.48 3.88 9.00
N THR A 251 19.55 4.35 8.36
CA THR A 251 19.49 4.96 7.03
C THR A 251 20.27 4.12 6.03
N PHE A 252 19.77 4.05 4.79
CA PHE A 252 20.38 3.32 3.69
C PHE A 252 20.52 4.23 2.48
N ALA A 253 21.68 4.22 1.85
CA ALA A 253 21.95 4.86 0.56
C ALA A 253 22.52 3.82 -0.41
N ILE A 254 22.17 3.92 -1.68
CA ILE A 254 22.75 3.08 -2.74
C ILE A 254 23.40 3.96 -3.81
N GLY A 255 24.55 3.54 -4.34
CA GLY A 255 25.28 4.29 -5.36
C GLY A 255 26.27 3.43 -6.15
N MET A 256 26.72 3.96 -7.29
CA MET A 256 27.68 3.28 -8.15
C MET A 256 29.06 3.22 -7.49
N SER A 257 29.77 2.09 -7.64
CA SER A 257 31.12 1.92 -7.08
C SER A 257 32.17 2.90 -7.62
N GLU A 258 31.97 3.40 -8.85
CA GLU A 258 32.93 4.25 -9.55
C GLU A 258 32.58 5.76 -9.51
N ASP A 259 31.33 6.12 -9.20
CA ASP A 259 30.84 7.51 -9.17
C ASP A 259 29.73 7.69 -8.12
N ALA A 260 30.13 7.66 -6.85
CA ALA A 260 29.24 7.61 -5.69
C ALA A 260 28.84 9.00 -5.17
N ILE A 261 28.50 9.96 -6.05
CA ILE A 261 28.22 11.34 -5.63
C ILE A 261 27.04 11.43 -4.64
N ASP A 262 26.01 10.60 -4.83
CA ASP A 262 24.85 10.55 -3.94
C ASP A 262 25.21 9.99 -2.56
N LEU A 263 26.12 9.00 -2.49
CA LEU A 263 26.58 8.45 -1.22
C LEU A 263 27.33 9.51 -0.40
N LYS A 264 28.09 10.39 -1.05
CA LYS A 264 28.76 11.51 -0.37
C LYS A 264 27.74 12.41 0.34
N TYR A 265 26.69 12.85 -0.37
CA TYR A 265 25.67 13.73 0.24
C TYR A 265 24.83 12.99 1.28
N ALA A 266 24.52 11.71 1.05
CA ALA A 266 23.85 10.88 2.04
C ALA A 266 24.66 10.77 3.34
N ARG A 267 25.99 10.61 3.23
CA ARG A 267 26.91 10.59 4.37
C ARG A 267 26.91 11.91 5.14
N GLU A 268 27.01 13.05 4.44
CA GLU A 268 26.97 14.38 5.07
C GLU A 268 25.68 14.57 5.91
N VAL A 269 24.53 14.14 5.37
CA VAL A 269 23.25 14.22 6.07
C VAL A 269 23.19 13.22 7.22
N ALA A 270 23.66 11.99 7.03
CA ALA A 270 23.72 10.96 8.05
C ALA A 270 24.55 11.39 9.27
N ASP A 271 25.72 12.00 9.03
CA ASP A 271 26.59 12.53 10.07
C ASP A 271 25.93 13.72 10.79
N TYR A 272 25.24 14.59 10.05
CA TYR A 272 24.51 15.72 10.63
C TYR A 272 23.37 15.29 11.55
N ILE A 273 22.58 14.28 11.16
CA ILE A 273 21.45 13.79 11.97
C ILE A 273 21.87 12.75 13.02
N GLY A 274 23.06 12.15 12.88
CA GLY A 274 23.55 11.10 13.77
C GLY A 274 22.86 9.74 13.58
N SER A 275 22.54 9.37 12.34
CA SER A 275 21.89 8.09 12.01
C SER A 275 22.86 6.90 11.94
N ASP A 276 22.37 5.68 12.18
CA ASP A 276 23.08 4.42 11.88
C ASP A 276 23.05 4.19 10.36
N HIS A 277 24.08 4.67 9.65
CA HIS A 277 24.08 4.77 8.19
C HIS A 277 24.81 3.62 7.48
N THR A 278 24.12 2.98 6.55
CA THR A 278 24.64 1.92 5.69
C THR A 278 24.68 2.41 4.24
N GLU A 279 25.85 2.30 3.62
CA GLU A 279 26.03 2.52 2.18
C GLU A 279 26.07 1.18 1.45
N VAL A 280 25.30 1.09 0.38
CA VAL A 280 25.25 -0.06 -0.52
C VAL A 280 25.88 0.35 -1.84
N TYR A 281 26.85 -0.42 -2.29
CA TYR A 281 27.55 -0.17 -3.55
C TYR A 281 27.04 -1.15 -4.61
N MET A 282 26.83 -0.63 -5.82
CA MET A 282 26.46 -1.44 -6.98
C MET A 282 27.43 -1.21 -8.14
N THR A 283 27.64 -2.26 -8.92
CA THR A 283 28.48 -2.25 -10.13
C THR A 283 27.64 -2.16 -11.40
N PRO A 284 28.20 -1.66 -12.52
CA PRO A 284 27.50 -1.67 -13.79
C PRO A 284 27.03 -3.07 -14.24
N ASP A 285 27.74 -4.14 -13.88
CA ASP A 285 27.38 -5.52 -14.22
C ASP A 285 26.20 -6.04 -13.39
N GLU A 286 26.10 -5.68 -12.11
CA GLU A 286 24.93 -5.99 -11.27
C GLU A 286 23.68 -5.27 -11.78
N VAL A 287 23.82 -4.00 -12.20
CA VAL A 287 22.70 -3.25 -12.82
C VAL A 287 22.27 -3.95 -14.11
N ARG A 288 23.21 -4.29 -15.00
CA ARG A 288 22.89 -4.96 -16.27
C ARG A 288 22.24 -6.32 -16.06
N SER A 289 22.74 -7.13 -15.13
CA SER A 289 22.23 -8.48 -14.89
C SER A 289 20.88 -8.50 -14.19
N SER A 290 20.48 -7.40 -13.51
CA SER A 290 19.18 -7.29 -12.84
C SER A 290 18.06 -6.69 -13.70
N LEU A 291 18.35 -6.15 -14.90
CA LEU A 291 17.38 -5.43 -15.73
C LEU A 291 16.12 -6.24 -16.04
N GLU A 292 16.25 -7.51 -16.42
CA GLU A 292 15.08 -8.35 -16.74
C GLU A 292 14.19 -8.54 -15.51
N THR A 293 14.78 -8.81 -14.35
CA THR A 293 14.07 -8.94 -13.08
C THR A 293 13.41 -7.62 -12.68
N VAL A 294 14.08 -6.49 -12.83
CA VAL A 294 13.51 -5.16 -12.53
C VAL A 294 12.31 -4.86 -13.42
N ILE A 295 12.42 -5.12 -14.73
CA ILE A 295 11.31 -4.95 -15.68
C ILE A 295 10.12 -5.83 -15.30
N GLU A 296 10.36 -7.09 -14.95
CA GLU A 296 9.32 -8.02 -14.50
C GLU A 296 8.65 -7.57 -13.19
N LEU A 297 9.44 -7.10 -12.22
CA LEU A 297 8.94 -6.62 -10.94
C LEU A 297 8.10 -5.35 -11.09
N LEU A 298 8.56 -4.40 -11.90
CA LEU A 298 7.86 -3.14 -12.13
C LEU A 298 6.65 -3.30 -13.07
N GLY A 299 6.67 -4.29 -13.96
CA GLY A 299 5.61 -4.50 -14.95
C GLY A 299 5.48 -3.34 -15.94
N THR A 300 6.59 -2.68 -16.27
CA THR A 300 6.65 -1.52 -17.16
C THR A 300 7.86 -1.58 -18.09
N TYR A 301 7.76 -0.91 -19.23
CA TYR A 301 8.86 -0.68 -20.19
C TYR A 301 9.27 0.80 -20.24
N ASP A 302 8.71 1.64 -19.37
CA ASP A 302 9.07 3.06 -19.30
C ASP A 302 10.54 3.25 -18.90
N ILE A 303 11.29 3.95 -19.73
CA ILE A 303 12.75 4.10 -19.59
C ILE A 303 13.10 4.81 -18.28
N THR A 304 12.33 5.84 -17.91
CA THR A 304 12.59 6.62 -16.69
C THR A 304 12.35 5.77 -15.46
N THR A 305 11.23 5.04 -15.41
CA THR A 305 10.85 4.20 -14.27
C THR A 305 11.82 3.03 -14.07
N ILE A 306 12.34 2.44 -15.15
CA ILE A 306 13.35 1.35 -15.05
C ILE A 306 14.69 1.86 -14.50
N ARG A 307 15.01 3.14 -14.71
CA ARG A 307 16.28 3.75 -14.30
C ARG A 307 16.25 4.38 -12.91
N ALA A 308 15.09 4.86 -12.47
CA ALA A 308 14.89 5.67 -11.27
C ALA A 308 14.77 4.84 -9.99
#